data_AF-A0A838MXD0-F1
#
_entry.id   AF-A0A838MXD0-F1
#
_cell.length_a   1.000
_cell.length_b   1.000
_cell.length_c   1.000
_cell.angle_alpha   90.00
_cell.angle_beta   90.00
_cell.angle_gamma   90.00
#
_symmetry.space_group_name_H-M   'P 1'
#
loop_
_entity.id
_entity.type
_entity.pdbx_description
1 polymer ?
#
loop_
_entity_poly.entity_id
_entity_poly.type
_entity_poly.pdbx_seq_one_letter_code
_entity_poly.pdbx_strand_id
1 'polypeptide(L)'
;LEHLHDAAVRSATAGMIVGQTQFIDDGMNVVRTLEPKIDAVPAGFAYPTLIGGERYFLLQGSFLLRRSCLEQVGTFDAALEPCEDYDFCLRVAWHCEIACLEKIILRCRVHGGNTPTDDLFVGGIRVAQKHLKLLGDSDSLPVAARRRSRAQWTLKMADNYYGLGDNANALKHYLRALAVDPAGLLRDPRVPRQVLASLVPVQLRERLKLKRSGHERLNAA
;
A
#
# COMPACT_ATOMS: atom_id res chain seq x y z
N LEU A 1 9.93 21.13 6.93
CA LEU A 1 10.56 20.54 8.14
C LEU A 1 9.90 21.06 9.42
N GLU A 2 9.80 22.38 9.62
CA GLU A 2 9.15 22.99 10.80
C GLU A 2 7.77 22.41 11.10
N HIS A 3 6.89 22.28 10.11
CA HIS A 3 5.55 21.72 10.34
C HIS A 3 5.54 20.27 10.84
N LEU A 4 6.50 19.44 10.40
CA LEU A 4 6.65 18.07 10.89
C LEU A 4 7.21 18.06 12.31
N HIS A 5 8.17 18.95 12.60
CA HIS A 5 8.71 19.11 13.94
C HIS A 5 7.65 19.56 14.95
N ASP A 6 6.89 20.62 14.64
CA ASP A 6 5.84 21.13 15.52
C ASP A 6 4.74 20.09 15.75
N ALA A 7 4.40 19.32 14.72
CA ALA A 7 3.48 18.20 14.85
C ALA A 7 4.06 17.07 15.72
N ALA A 8 5.36 16.76 15.62
CA ALA A 8 6.02 15.79 16.48
C ALA A 8 6.08 16.23 17.96
N VAL A 9 6.18 17.53 18.23
CA VAL A 9 6.09 18.09 19.58
C VAL A 9 4.68 17.96 20.14
N ARG A 10 3.65 18.26 19.33
CA ARG A 10 2.23 18.13 19.76
C ARG A 10 1.77 16.68 19.92
N SER A 11 2.29 15.77 19.10
CA SER A 11 1.97 14.34 19.13
C SER A 11 3.09 13.56 19.83
N ALA A 12 3.22 13.78 21.15
CA ALA A 12 4.31 13.22 21.96
C ALA A 12 4.41 11.68 21.91
N THR A 13 3.29 10.98 21.72
CA THR A 13 3.21 9.51 21.67
C THR A 13 3.42 8.91 20.29
N ALA A 14 3.22 9.69 19.22
CA ALA A 14 3.37 9.20 17.86
C ALA A 14 4.86 8.95 17.55
N GLY A 15 5.16 7.74 17.08
CA GLY A 15 6.51 7.36 16.67
C GLY A 15 6.88 7.94 15.31
N MET A 16 5.88 8.16 14.45
CA MET A 16 6.04 8.76 13.14
C MET A 16 4.99 9.83 12.90
N ILE A 17 5.41 10.94 12.29
CA ILE A 17 4.53 11.98 11.78
C ILE A 17 4.65 12.00 10.27
N VAL A 18 3.54 11.85 9.57
CA VAL A 18 3.47 11.94 8.11
C VAL A 18 2.67 13.17 7.70
N GLY A 19 3.07 13.88 6.66
CA GLY A 19 2.20 14.84 5.99
C GLY A 19 1.85 14.48 4.54
N GLN A 20 1.09 15.36 3.90
CA GLN A 20 0.58 15.17 2.55
C GLN A 20 1.70 15.32 1.51
N THR A 21 1.58 14.57 0.43
CA THR A 21 2.52 14.63 -0.71
C THR A 21 1.80 15.02 -1.99
N GLN A 22 2.31 16.02 -2.69
CA GLN A 22 1.87 16.41 -4.03
C GLN A 22 2.78 15.80 -5.08
N PHE A 23 2.19 15.14 -6.07
CA PHE A 23 2.87 14.70 -7.28
C PHE A 23 2.71 15.79 -8.33
N ILE A 24 3.83 16.23 -8.90
CA ILE A 24 3.87 17.31 -9.89
C ILE A 24 4.52 16.84 -11.19
N ASP A 25 4.10 17.42 -12.31
CA ASP A 25 4.75 17.22 -13.61
C ASP A 25 5.95 18.17 -13.81
N ASP A 26 6.57 18.14 -15.00
CA ASP A 26 7.69 19.02 -15.35
C ASP A 26 7.31 20.51 -15.38
N GLY A 27 6.03 20.81 -15.63
CA GLY A 27 5.46 22.15 -15.60
C GLY A 27 5.07 22.63 -14.20
N MET A 28 5.39 21.86 -13.14
CA MET A 28 4.98 22.10 -11.75
C MET A 28 3.47 22.01 -11.51
N ASN A 29 2.70 21.48 -12.46
CA ASN A 29 1.27 21.27 -12.26
C ASN A 29 1.04 20.06 -11.35
N VAL A 30 0.03 20.17 -10.48
CA VAL A 30 -0.33 19.06 -9.58
C VAL A 30 -1.07 17.98 -10.36
N VAL A 31 -0.47 16.79 -10.41
CA VAL A 31 -1.05 15.58 -11.01
C VAL A 31 -1.90 14.81 -10.00
N ARG A 32 -1.42 14.71 -8.76
CA ARG A 32 -2.09 13.96 -7.68
C ARG A 32 -1.71 14.52 -6.32
N THR A 33 -2.62 14.50 -5.36
CA THR A 33 -2.30 14.70 -3.94
C THR A 33 -2.57 13.41 -3.18
N LEU A 34 -1.58 12.96 -2.40
CA LEU A 34 -1.74 11.92 -1.40
C LEU A 34 -1.95 12.55 -0.04
N GLU A 35 -3.08 12.20 0.57
CA GLU A 35 -3.45 12.59 1.92
C GLU A 35 -3.40 11.36 2.83
N PRO A 36 -2.43 11.26 3.74
CA PRO A 36 -2.40 10.16 4.68
C PRO A 36 -3.57 10.29 5.67
N LYS A 37 -4.34 9.22 5.83
CA LYS A 37 -5.48 9.10 6.75
C LYS A 37 -5.44 7.78 7.50
N ILE A 38 -4.99 7.80 8.74
CA ILE A 38 -5.16 6.64 9.59
C ILE A 38 -6.52 6.81 10.24
N ASP A 39 -7.53 6.17 9.64
CA ASP A 39 -8.87 6.12 10.24
C ASP A 39 -8.72 5.68 11.69
N ALA A 40 -9.55 6.25 12.58
CA ALA A 40 -9.62 5.85 13.98
C ALA A 40 -10.05 4.37 14.05
N VAL A 41 -9.08 3.47 13.94
CA VAL A 41 -9.31 2.03 14.05
C VAL A 41 -9.75 1.81 15.51
N PRO A 42 -10.81 1.02 15.76
CA PRO A 42 -11.31 0.77 17.12
C PRO A 42 -10.34 0.01 18.05
N ALA A 43 -9.04 -0.04 17.75
CA ALA A 43 -8.02 -0.69 18.57
C ALA A 43 -6.64 -0.01 18.54
N GLY A 44 -6.47 1.20 17.97
CA GLY A 44 -5.18 1.92 18.05
C GLY A 44 -4.03 1.36 17.21
N PHE A 45 -4.29 0.45 16.25
CA PHE A 45 -3.25 -0.10 15.37
C PHE A 45 -3.35 0.49 13.97
N ALA A 46 -2.34 1.28 13.58
CA ALA A 46 -2.22 1.82 12.23
C ALA A 46 -1.95 0.73 11.18
N TYR A 47 -1.35 -0.39 11.59
CA TYR A 47 -0.89 -1.44 10.70
C TYR A 47 -1.95 -2.00 9.72
N PRO A 48 -3.14 -2.48 10.15
CA PRO A 48 -4.15 -2.99 9.21
C PRO A 48 -4.68 -1.92 8.23
N THR A 49 -4.67 -0.65 8.64
CA THR A 49 -5.09 0.47 7.79
C THR A 49 -4.09 0.70 6.66
N LEU A 50 -2.79 0.55 6.93
CA LEU A 50 -1.74 0.73 5.92
C LEU A 50 -1.70 -0.39 4.87
N ILE A 51 -2.19 -1.60 5.17
CA ILE A 51 -2.22 -2.69 4.18
C ILE A 51 -3.24 -2.39 3.08
N GLY A 52 -4.46 -2.04 3.49
CA GLY A 52 -5.62 -1.93 2.62
C GLY A 52 -5.84 -0.57 1.97
N GLY A 53 -5.15 0.48 2.42
CA GLY A 53 -5.35 1.81 1.88
C GLY A 53 -4.74 1.97 0.49
N GLU A 54 -5.54 2.45 -0.47
CA GLU A 54 -5.13 2.78 -1.83
C GLU A 54 -4.13 3.96 -1.90
N ARG A 55 -3.79 4.58 -0.75
CA ARG A 55 -3.15 5.90 -0.66
C ARG A 55 -1.85 5.95 0.16
N TYR A 56 -1.34 4.82 0.65
CA TYR A 56 -0.17 4.84 1.54
C TYR A 56 1.11 4.45 0.82
N PHE A 57 1.63 5.39 0.03
CA PHE A 57 3.06 5.47 -0.23
C PHE A 57 3.60 6.61 0.61
N LEU A 58 4.26 6.26 1.71
CA LEU A 58 5.06 7.18 2.50
C LEU A 58 6.37 7.38 1.75
N LEU A 59 6.34 8.31 0.79
CA LEU A 59 7.54 8.68 0.05
C LEU A 59 8.61 9.16 1.01
N GLN A 60 9.86 8.84 0.71
CA GLN A 60 11.00 9.34 1.45
C GLN A 60 10.95 10.87 1.47
N GLY A 61 11.09 11.45 2.66
CA GLY A 61 10.89 12.89 2.88
C GLY A 61 9.45 13.30 3.23
N SER A 62 8.48 12.38 3.17
CA SER A 62 7.09 12.68 3.55
C SER A 62 6.77 12.54 5.05
N PHE A 63 7.75 12.10 5.84
CA PHE A 63 7.57 11.84 7.28
C PHE A 63 8.80 12.18 8.11
N LEU A 64 8.58 12.32 9.42
CA LEU A 64 9.61 12.39 10.46
C LEU A 64 9.37 11.27 11.46
N LEU A 65 10.45 10.64 11.91
CA LEU A 65 10.41 9.48 12.81
C LEU A 65 11.20 9.79 14.08
N ARG A 66 10.71 9.32 15.23
CA ARG A 66 11.49 9.33 16.47
C ARG A 66 12.65 8.35 16.37
N ARG A 67 13.80 8.75 16.89
CA ARG A 67 15.00 7.89 16.94
C ARG A 67 14.73 6.56 17.63
N SER A 68 14.01 6.55 18.74
CA SER A 68 13.66 5.33 19.47
C SER A 68 12.85 4.34 18.62
N CYS A 69 11.99 4.84 17.72
CA CYS A 69 11.25 4.00 16.79
C CYS A 69 12.16 3.36 15.74
N LEU A 70 13.15 4.10 15.23
CA LEU A 70 14.16 3.53 14.33
C LEU A 70 14.99 2.45 15.01
N GLU A 71 15.41 2.68 16.26
CA GLU A 71 16.18 1.72 17.06
C GLU A 71 15.35 0.45 17.36
N GLN A 72 14.04 0.59 17.55
CA GLN A 72 13.13 -0.54 17.78
C GLN A 72 12.82 -1.33 16.49
N VAL A 73 12.58 -0.63 15.38
CA VAL A 73 12.09 -1.23 14.12
C VAL A 73 13.22 -1.71 13.22
N GLY A 74 14.42 -1.13 13.35
CA GLY A 74 15.55 -1.35 12.45
C GLY A 74 15.41 -0.58 11.13
N THR A 75 16.40 -0.72 10.25
CA THR A 75 16.49 0.03 8.99
C THR A 75 15.59 -0.53 7.89
N PHE A 76 15.70 0.02 6.67
CA PHE A 76 15.15 -0.59 5.46
C PHE A 76 15.73 -1.99 5.23
N ASP A 77 14.92 -2.85 4.63
CA ASP A 77 15.31 -4.20 4.23
C ASP A 77 15.58 -4.19 2.71
N ALA A 78 16.85 -4.14 2.33
CA ALA A 78 17.27 -4.01 0.93
C ALA A 78 16.81 -5.18 0.04
N ALA A 79 16.47 -6.35 0.62
CA ALA A 79 15.92 -7.47 -0.14
C ALA A 79 14.51 -7.20 -0.68
N LEU A 80 13.86 -6.12 -0.20
CA LEU A 80 12.51 -5.73 -0.58
C LEU A 80 12.46 -4.59 -1.60
N GLU A 81 13.60 -4.13 -2.12
CA GLU A 81 13.60 -3.16 -3.23
C GLU A 81 12.71 -3.64 -4.38
N PRO A 82 11.83 -2.78 -4.92
CA PRO A 82 11.69 -1.34 -4.69
C PRO A 82 10.59 -0.93 -3.67
N CYS A 83 10.23 -1.82 -2.75
CA CYS A 83 9.14 -1.64 -1.77
C CYS A 83 9.63 -1.70 -0.31
N GLU A 84 10.92 -1.44 -0.09
CA GLU A 84 11.56 -1.43 1.22
C GLU A 84 11.00 -0.32 2.13
N ASP A 85 10.61 0.81 1.54
CA ASP A 85 9.96 1.93 2.21
C ASP A 85 8.57 1.55 2.74
N TYR A 86 7.80 0.82 1.95
CA TYR A 86 6.49 0.32 2.30
C TYR A 86 6.58 -0.67 3.47
N ASP A 87 7.48 -1.65 3.39
CA ASP A 87 7.77 -2.59 4.50
C ASP A 87 8.17 -1.86 5.78
N PHE A 88 9.08 -0.89 5.68
CA PHE A 88 9.54 -0.13 6.83
C PHE A 88 8.39 0.59 7.53
N CYS A 89 7.54 1.27 6.76
CA CYS A 89 6.39 1.97 7.28
C CYS A 89 5.38 1.05 7.96
N LEU A 90 5.18 -0.14 7.40
CA LEU A 90 4.32 -1.17 7.99
C LEU A 90 4.89 -1.68 9.32
N ARG A 91 6.21 -1.89 9.41
CA ARG A 91 6.85 -2.26 10.69
C ARG A 91 6.75 -1.13 11.71
N VAL A 92 6.90 0.13 11.31
CA VAL A 92 6.65 1.28 12.19
C VAL A 92 5.21 1.26 12.69
N ALA A 93 4.23 1.08 11.81
CA ALA A 93 2.81 1.03 12.17
C ALA A 93 2.42 -0.17 13.04
N TRP A 94 3.25 -1.21 13.05
CA TRP A 94 3.09 -2.37 13.91
C TRP A 94 3.47 -2.06 15.36
N HIS A 95 4.48 -1.22 15.57
CA HIS A 95 5.06 -0.94 16.89
C HIS A 95 4.70 0.43 17.45
N CYS A 96 4.28 1.36 16.61
CA CYS A 96 4.14 2.76 16.98
C CYS A 96 2.85 3.38 16.42
N GLU A 97 2.33 4.36 17.15
CA GLU A 97 1.31 5.27 16.64
C GLU A 97 1.90 6.15 15.52
N ILE A 98 1.08 6.44 14.52
CA ILE A 98 1.42 7.33 13.42
C ILE A 98 0.40 8.46 13.41
N ALA A 99 0.87 9.70 13.43
CA ALA A 99 0.01 10.87 13.30
C ALA A 99 0.06 11.42 11.88
N CYS A 100 -1.09 11.77 11.33
CA CYS A 100 -1.23 12.37 10.01
C CYS A 100 -1.43 13.88 10.11
N LEU A 101 -0.58 14.63 9.44
CA LEU A 101 -0.65 16.08 9.32
C LEU A 101 -1.36 16.47 8.03
N GLU A 102 -2.44 17.25 8.12
CA GLU A 102 -3.19 17.79 6.98
C GLU A 102 -2.45 18.98 6.33
N LYS A 103 -1.20 18.74 5.91
CA LYS A 103 -0.37 19.75 5.27
C LYS A 103 0.53 19.15 4.21
N ILE A 104 0.65 19.82 3.07
CA ILE A 104 1.65 19.49 2.05
C ILE A 104 3.05 19.71 2.63
N ILE A 105 3.82 18.64 2.72
CA ILE A 105 5.21 18.68 3.22
C ILE A 105 6.21 18.19 2.16
N LEU A 106 5.75 17.55 1.09
CA LEU A 106 6.58 17.06 -0.01
C LEU A 106 5.90 17.34 -1.36
N ARG A 107 6.69 17.80 -2.33
CA ARG A 107 6.34 17.81 -3.75
C ARG A 107 7.29 16.89 -4.49
N CYS A 108 6.76 15.81 -5.07
CA CYS A 108 7.51 14.79 -5.78
C CYS A 108 7.25 14.93 -7.29
N ARG A 109 8.30 15.01 -8.10
CA ARG A 109 8.16 15.06 -9.56
C ARG A 109 7.88 13.65 -10.10
N VAL A 110 6.89 13.53 -10.97
CA VAL A 110 6.64 12.31 -11.73
C VAL A 110 7.42 12.37 -13.03
N HIS A 111 8.30 11.40 -13.28
CA HIS A 111 9.05 11.29 -14.54
C HIS A 111 9.05 9.84 -15.04
N GLY A 112 9.35 9.65 -16.34
CA GLY A 112 9.32 8.33 -17.00
C GLY A 112 10.37 7.31 -16.52
N GLY A 113 11.23 7.71 -15.59
CA GLY A 113 12.24 6.85 -14.94
C GLY A 113 11.79 6.28 -13.59
N ASN A 114 10.51 6.42 -13.25
CA ASN A 114 9.96 5.79 -12.05
C ASN A 114 10.02 4.26 -12.17
N THR A 115 10.08 3.60 -11.01
CA THR A 115 10.11 2.15 -10.88
C THR A 115 9.08 1.46 -11.80
N PRO A 116 9.50 0.48 -12.61
CA PRO A 116 8.60 -0.29 -13.44
C PRO A 116 7.45 -0.91 -12.62
N THR A 117 6.24 -0.90 -13.18
CA THR A 117 5.05 -1.38 -12.47
C THR A 117 5.15 -2.86 -12.08
N ASP A 118 5.77 -3.68 -12.92
CA ASP A 118 5.97 -5.11 -12.64
C ASP A 118 6.91 -5.33 -11.44
N ASP A 119 7.98 -4.53 -11.32
CA ASP A 119 8.90 -4.60 -10.18
C ASP A 119 8.19 -4.23 -8.87
N LEU A 120 7.27 -3.26 -8.91
CA LEU A 120 6.41 -2.92 -7.77
C LEU A 120 5.48 -4.08 -7.40
N PHE A 121 4.91 -4.81 -8.36
CA PHE A 121 4.08 -5.97 -8.06
C PHE A 121 4.90 -7.11 -7.44
N VAL A 122 6.09 -7.40 -7.98
CA VAL A 122 7.01 -8.41 -7.43
C VAL A 122 7.49 -8.02 -6.03
N GLY A 123 7.84 -6.75 -5.81
CA GLY A 123 8.17 -6.19 -4.49
C GLY A 123 6.99 -6.33 -3.52
N GLY A 124 5.79 -5.97 -3.95
CA GLY A 124 4.58 -6.10 -3.15
C GLY A 124 4.25 -7.54 -2.75
N ILE A 125 4.55 -8.54 -3.61
CA ILE A 125 4.43 -9.96 -3.26
C ILE A 125 5.43 -10.33 -2.15
N ARG A 126 6.68 -9.90 -2.26
CA ARG A 126 7.72 -10.15 -1.25
C ARG A 126 7.36 -9.52 0.10
N VAL A 127 6.88 -8.28 0.10
CA VAL A 127 6.36 -7.60 1.31
C VAL A 127 5.19 -8.39 1.91
N ALA A 128 4.21 -8.80 1.10
CA ALA A 128 3.07 -9.58 1.58
C ALA A 128 3.50 -10.92 2.21
N GLN A 129 4.46 -11.62 1.61
CA GLN A 129 5.00 -12.87 2.15
C GLN A 129 5.69 -12.66 3.51
N LYS A 130 6.54 -11.64 3.62
CA LYS A 130 7.21 -11.28 4.88
C LYS A 130 6.20 -10.98 5.98
N HIS A 131 5.21 -10.13 5.71
CA HIS A 131 4.23 -9.73 6.70
C HIS A 131 3.23 -10.84 7.07
N LEU A 132 2.89 -11.75 6.14
CA LEU A 132 2.11 -12.95 6.47
C LEU A 132 2.88 -13.89 7.41
N LYS A 133 4.20 -14.03 7.22
CA LYS A 133 5.06 -14.78 8.15
C LYS A 133 5.10 -14.12 9.53
N LEU A 134 5.32 -12.80 9.59
CA LEU A 134 5.28 -12.04 10.86
C LEU A 134 3.93 -12.20 11.60
N LEU A 135 2.81 -12.20 10.88
CA LEU A 135 1.48 -12.47 11.45
C LEU A 135 1.27 -13.93 11.90
N GLY A 136 2.08 -14.86 11.41
CA GLY A 136 2.13 -16.25 11.86
C GLY A 136 2.92 -16.40 13.16
N ASP A 137 4.04 -15.69 13.25
CA ASP A 137 5.03 -15.83 14.32
C ASP A 137 4.73 -14.92 15.53
N SER A 138 3.83 -13.93 15.40
CA SER A 138 3.53 -12.95 16.44
C SER A 138 2.10 -13.00 16.96
N ASP A 139 1.98 -12.92 18.29
CA ASP A 139 0.72 -12.72 19.02
C ASP A 139 0.47 -11.26 19.46
N SER A 140 1.34 -10.32 19.07
CA SER A 140 1.31 -8.94 19.57
C SER A 140 0.09 -8.12 19.10
N LEU A 141 -0.64 -8.60 18.09
CA LEU A 141 -1.85 -7.95 17.59
C LEU A 141 -3.11 -8.68 18.08
N PRO A 142 -4.19 -7.94 18.40
CA PRO A 142 -5.49 -8.54 18.68
C PRO A 142 -5.94 -9.48 17.56
N VAL A 143 -6.64 -10.56 17.92
CA VAL A 143 -7.10 -11.60 16.98
C VAL A 143 -7.85 -11.01 15.78
N ALA A 144 -8.75 -10.04 16.03
CA ALA A 144 -9.50 -9.36 14.97
C ALA A 144 -8.59 -8.59 13.99
N ALA A 145 -7.61 -7.83 14.52
CA ALA A 145 -6.65 -7.09 13.71
C ALA A 145 -5.76 -8.03 12.89
N ARG A 146 -5.35 -9.16 13.47
CA ARG A 146 -4.55 -10.18 12.81
C ARG A 146 -5.31 -10.87 11.68
N ARG A 147 -6.56 -11.28 11.92
CA ARG A 147 -7.45 -11.88 10.91
C ARG A 147 -7.67 -10.90 9.75
N ARG A 148 -7.98 -9.64 10.05
CA ARG A 148 -8.13 -8.58 9.05
C ARG A 148 -6.85 -8.38 8.23
N SER A 149 -5.71 -8.29 8.89
CA SER A 149 -4.41 -8.12 8.22
C SER A 149 -4.08 -9.31 7.31
N ARG A 150 -4.35 -10.55 7.74
CA ARG A 150 -4.17 -11.74 6.90
C ARG A 150 -5.06 -11.70 5.66
N ALA A 151 -6.32 -11.29 5.79
CA ALA A 151 -7.22 -11.12 4.65
C ALA A 151 -6.70 -10.07 3.67
N GLN A 152 -6.32 -8.89 4.18
CA GLN A 152 -5.80 -7.78 3.37
C GLN A 152 -4.50 -8.15 2.65
N TRP A 153 -3.55 -8.81 3.32
CA TRP A 153 -2.32 -9.27 2.67
C TRP A 153 -2.55 -10.33 1.62
N THR A 154 -3.47 -11.26 1.88
CA THR A 154 -3.82 -12.29 0.90
C THR A 154 -4.47 -11.67 -0.33
N LEU A 155 -5.32 -10.66 -0.15
CA LEU A 155 -5.91 -9.88 -1.24
C LEU A 155 -4.85 -9.09 -2.01
N LYS A 156 -3.95 -8.39 -1.30
CA LYS A 156 -2.86 -7.61 -1.92
C LYS A 156 -1.96 -8.49 -2.80
N MET A 157 -1.65 -9.70 -2.33
CA MET A 157 -0.91 -10.68 -3.11
C MET A 157 -1.69 -11.13 -4.36
N ALA A 158 -3.01 -11.33 -4.24
CA ALA A 158 -3.86 -11.62 -5.40
C ALA A 158 -3.83 -10.48 -6.44
N ASP A 159 -3.95 -9.23 -5.99
CA ASP A 159 -3.91 -8.03 -6.84
C ASP A 159 -2.56 -7.90 -7.57
N ASN A 160 -1.44 -8.15 -6.88
CA ASN A 160 -0.12 -8.11 -7.48
C ASN A 160 0.08 -9.21 -8.54
N TYR A 161 -0.32 -10.45 -8.27
CA TYR A 161 -0.29 -11.53 -9.27
C TYR A 161 -1.21 -11.22 -10.47
N TYR A 162 -2.38 -10.66 -10.21
CA TYR A 162 -3.30 -10.22 -11.26
C TYR A 162 -2.67 -9.15 -12.16
N GLY A 163 -1.98 -8.17 -11.54
CA GLY A 163 -1.22 -7.12 -12.20
C GLY A 163 -0.12 -7.67 -13.13
N LEU A 164 0.62 -8.67 -12.67
CA LEU A 164 1.63 -9.40 -13.45
C LEU A 164 1.04 -10.31 -14.54
N GLY A 165 -0.29 -10.47 -14.60
CA GLY A 165 -0.95 -11.39 -15.53
C GLY A 165 -0.89 -12.87 -15.14
N ASP A 166 -0.39 -13.19 -13.95
CA ASP A 166 -0.40 -14.55 -13.38
C ASP A 166 -1.78 -14.87 -12.78
N ASN A 167 -2.72 -15.17 -13.66
CA ASN A 167 -4.10 -15.44 -13.30
C ASN A 167 -4.27 -16.65 -12.39
N ALA A 168 -3.40 -17.65 -12.48
CA ALA A 168 -3.50 -18.86 -11.65
C ALA A 168 -3.20 -18.53 -10.19
N ASN A 169 -2.10 -17.82 -9.92
CA ASN A 169 -1.79 -17.38 -8.57
C ASN A 169 -2.76 -16.29 -8.09
N ALA A 170 -3.20 -15.39 -8.97
CA ALA A 170 -4.22 -14.40 -8.63
C ALA A 170 -5.51 -15.07 -8.12
N LEU A 171 -6.08 -15.99 -8.90
CA LEU A 171 -7.30 -16.71 -8.52
C LEU A 171 -7.14 -17.48 -7.21
N LYS A 172 -6.04 -18.23 -7.07
CA LYS A 172 -5.70 -18.96 -5.84
C LYS A 172 -5.73 -18.04 -4.61
N HIS A 173 -5.15 -16.85 -4.72
CA HIS A 173 -5.08 -15.91 -3.60
C HIS A 173 -6.40 -15.16 -3.38
N TYR A 174 -7.17 -14.82 -4.41
CA TYR A 174 -8.52 -14.29 -4.22
C TYR A 174 -9.43 -15.28 -3.48
N LEU A 175 -9.42 -16.56 -3.86
CA LEU A 175 -10.22 -17.59 -3.18
C LEU A 175 -9.81 -17.76 -1.71
N ARG A 176 -8.50 -17.71 -1.42
CA ARG A 176 -8.00 -17.72 -0.04
C ARG A 176 -8.43 -16.48 0.75
N ALA A 177 -8.41 -15.30 0.13
CA ALA A 177 -8.86 -14.07 0.79
C ALA A 177 -10.36 -14.13 1.09
N LEU A 178 -11.18 -14.61 0.13
CA LEU A 178 -12.62 -14.81 0.30
C LEU A 178 -12.96 -15.83 1.40
N ALA A 179 -12.14 -16.86 1.58
CA ALA A 179 -12.32 -17.81 2.68
C ALA A 179 -12.08 -17.16 4.06
N VAL A 180 -11.28 -16.09 4.14
CA VAL A 180 -11.02 -15.36 5.39
C VAL A 180 -12.06 -14.28 5.64
N ASP A 181 -12.47 -13.49 4.64
CA ASP A 181 -13.45 -12.41 4.83
C ASP A 181 -14.40 -12.26 3.63
N PRO A 182 -15.39 -13.16 3.49
CA PRO A 182 -16.26 -13.17 2.32
C PRO A 182 -17.16 -11.94 2.27
N ALA A 183 -17.76 -11.55 3.40
CA ALA A 183 -18.69 -10.43 3.45
C ALA A 183 -18.00 -9.07 3.24
N GLY A 184 -16.78 -8.90 3.77
CA GLY A 184 -16.00 -7.68 3.55
C GLY A 184 -15.55 -7.53 2.10
N LEU A 185 -15.07 -8.62 1.49
CA LEU A 185 -14.49 -8.58 0.14
C LEU A 185 -15.54 -8.56 -0.98
N LEU A 186 -16.70 -9.20 -0.81
CA LEU A 186 -17.76 -9.16 -1.82
C LEU A 186 -18.44 -7.78 -1.94
N ARG A 187 -18.27 -6.90 -0.94
CA ARG A 187 -18.72 -5.50 -1.02
C ARG A 187 -17.84 -4.64 -1.92
N ASP A 188 -16.58 -5.02 -2.11
CA ASP A 188 -15.70 -4.36 -3.08
C ASP A 188 -15.99 -4.96 -4.47
N PRO A 189 -16.64 -4.24 -5.39
CA PRO A 189 -17.02 -4.78 -6.70
C PRO A 189 -15.81 -5.12 -7.58
N ARG A 190 -14.60 -4.65 -7.24
CA ARG A 190 -13.37 -5.01 -7.94
C ARG A 190 -13.03 -6.49 -7.75
N VAL A 191 -13.23 -7.02 -6.55
CA VAL A 191 -12.86 -8.40 -6.19
C VAL A 191 -13.60 -9.45 -7.03
N PRO A 192 -14.95 -9.51 -7.09
CA PRO A 192 -15.64 -10.49 -7.92
C PRO A 192 -15.30 -10.32 -9.41
N ARG A 193 -15.11 -9.07 -9.87
CA ARG A 193 -14.70 -8.79 -11.24
C ARG A 193 -13.30 -9.36 -11.55
N GLN A 194 -12.33 -9.20 -10.66
CA GLN A 194 -10.97 -9.71 -10.84
C GLN A 194 -10.92 -11.24 -10.71
N VAL A 195 -11.72 -11.84 -9.82
CA VAL A 195 -11.89 -13.29 -9.74
C VAL A 195 -12.39 -13.84 -11.08
N LEU A 196 -13.47 -13.29 -11.62
CA LEU A 196 -14.01 -13.69 -12.91
C LEU A 196 -13.02 -13.44 -14.05
N ALA A 197 -12.32 -12.30 -14.04
CA ALA A 197 -11.31 -11.98 -15.04
C ALA A 197 -10.07 -12.90 -14.96
N SER A 198 -9.78 -13.48 -13.80
CA SER A 198 -8.69 -14.45 -13.61
C SER A 198 -9.05 -15.83 -14.17
N LEU A 199 -10.33 -16.13 -14.38
CA LEU A 199 -10.76 -17.37 -15.07
C LEU A 199 -10.58 -17.30 -16.59
N VAL A 200 -10.36 -16.09 -17.13
CA VAL A 200 -10.16 -15.87 -18.57
C VAL A 200 -8.67 -15.90 -18.88
N PRO A 201 -8.21 -16.58 -19.95
CA PRO A 201 -6.80 -16.54 -20.36
C PRO A 201 -6.29 -15.11 -20.57
N VAL A 202 -5.08 -14.81 -20.09
CA VAL A 202 -4.52 -13.45 -20.10
C VAL A 202 -4.44 -12.86 -21.51
N GLN A 203 -4.14 -13.68 -22.52
CA GLN A 203 -4.05 -13.27 -23.92
C GLN A 203 -5.39 -12.76 -24.46
N LEU A 204 -6.50 -13.36 -24.01
CA LEU A 204 -7.85 -12.94 -24.40
C LEU A 204 -8.23 -11.64 -23.69
N ARG A 205 -7.83 -11.49 -22.42
CA ARG A 205 -8.05 -10.26 -21.63
C ARG A 205 -7.30 -9.07 -22.21
N GLU A 206 -6.03 -9.23 -22.58
CA GLU A 206 -5.22 -8.14 -23.16
C GLU A 206 -5.75 -7.71 -24.53
N ARG A 207 -6.24 -8.66 -25.36
CA ARG A 207 -6.94 -8.33 -26.61
C ARG A 207 -8.22 -7.51 -26.40
N LEU A 208 -8.96 -7.78 -25.33
CA LEU A 208 -10.16 -7.02 -24.97
C LEU A 208 -9.82 -5.63 -24.40
N LYS A 209 -8.72 -5.50 -23.65
CA LYS A 209 -8.22 -4.19 -23.17
C LYS A 209 -7.78 -3.29 -24.32
N LEU A 210 -7.00 -3.82 -25.27
CA LEU A 210 -6.54 -3.09 -26.46
C LEU A 210 -7.71 -2.58 -27.32
N LYS A 211 -8.82 -3.33 -27.40
CA LYS A 211 -10.04 -2.88 -28.08
C LYS A 211 -10.76 -1.73 -27.38
N ARG A 212 -10.65 -1.62 -26.05
CA ARG A 212 -11.22 -0.49 -25.28
C ARG A 212 -10.35 0.76 -25.35
N SER A 213 -9.03 0.64 -25.29
CA SER A 213 -8.11 1.78 -25.46
C SER A 213 -8.10 2.37 -26.87
N GLY A 214 -8.62 1.64 -27.86
CA GLY A 214 -8.85 2.15 -29.21
C GLY A 214 -9.91 3.25 -29.31
N HIS A 215 -10.69 3.51 -28.25
CA HIS A 215 -11.65 4.62 -28.16
C HIS A 215 -11.11 5.83 -27.36
N GLU A 216 -9.93 5.74 -26.73
CA GLU A 216 -9.31 6.82 -25.93
C GLU A 216 -8.00 7.33 -26.58
N ARG A 217 -7.99 7.48 -27.91
CA ARG A 217 -6.95 8.22 -28.66
C ARG A 217 -7.46 9.57 -29.18
N LEU A 218 -8.22 10.28 -28.35
CA LEU A 218 -8.50 11.70 -28.52
C LEU A 218 -8.18 12.34 -27.17
N ASN A 219 -7.10 13.13 -27.12
CA ASN A 219 -6.56 13.95 -26.01
C ASN A 219 -5.11 13.64 -25.63
N ALA A 220 -4.24 13.46 -26.63
CA ALA A 220 -2.81 13.68 -26.48
C ALA A 220 -2.35 14.60 -27.61
N ALA A 221 -2.50 15.90 -27.36
CA ALA A 221 -1.85 17.01 -28.04
C ALA A 221 -1.54 18.07 -26.97
#